data_AF-A0A1M7AGA7-F1
#
_entry.id   AF-A0A1M7AGA7-F1
#
_cell.length_a   1.000
_cell.length_b   1.000
_cell.length_c   1.000
_cell.angle_alpha   90.00
_cell.angle_beta   90.00
_cell.angle_gamma   90.00
#
_symmetry.space_group_name_H-M   'P 1'
#
loop_
_entity.id
_entity.type
_entity.pdbx_description
1 polymer ?
#
loop_
_entity_poly.entity_id
_entity_poly.type
_entity_poly.pdbx_seq_one_letter_code
_entity_poly.pdbx_strand_id
1 'polypeptide(L)' 'MSNAEALHQLFAQCQKINFDESYDIIASAQSQDEADFFRLATDLILKQKQKKVVEENRF' A
#
# COMPACT_ATOMS: atom_id res chain seq x y z
N MET A 1 4.96 -4.80 21.66
CA MET A 1 3.92 -4.44 20.69
C MET A 1 3.16 -5.70 20.35
N SER A 2 1.84 -5.64 20.35
CA SER A 2 1.01 -6.73 19.87
C SER A 2 1.09 -6.79 18.33
N ASN A 3 0.94 -7.98 17.75
CA ASN A 3 0.99 -8.16 16.29
C ASN A 3 -0.04 -7.29 15.55
N ALA A 4 -1.16 -6.97 16.20
CA ALA A 4 -2.18 -6.04 15.69
C ALA A 4 -1.68 -4.58 15.59
N GLU A 5 -0.87 -4.12 16.55
CA GLU A 5 -0.31 -2.77 16.52
C GLU A 5 0.71 -2.61 15.38
N ALA A 6 1.51 -3.65 15.14
CA ALA A 6 2.45 -3.69 14.03
C ALA A 6 1.73 -3.61 12.67
N LEU A 7 0.60 -4.32 12.52
CA LEU A 7 -0.24 -4.26 11.33
C LEU A 7 -0.88 -2.88 11.14
N HIS A 8 -1.34 -2.24 12.22
CA HIS A 8 -1.87 -0.87 12.15
C HIS A 8 -0.81 0.13 11.69
N GLN A 9 0.43 0.01 12.19
CA GLN A 9 1.52 0.87 11.77
C GLN A 9 1.92 0.63 10.32
N LEU A 10 2.02 -0.63 9.88
CA LEU A 10 2.27 -0.98 8.48
C LEU A 10 1.21 -0.38 7.56
N PHE A 11 -0.06 -0.53 7.92
CA PHE A 11 -1.16 0.03 7.12
C PHE A 11 -1.07 1.56 7.02
N ALA A 12 -0.77 2.26 8.13
CA ALA A 12 -0.61 3.71 8.14
C ALA A 12 0.61 4.18 7.32
N GLN A 13 1.70 3.40 7.33
CA GLN A 13 2.87 3.67 6.49
C GLN A 13 2.55 3.46 5.01
N CYS A 14 1.89 2.36 4.65
CA CYS A 14 1.47 2.07 3.27
C CYS A 14 0.52 3.14 2.68
N GLN A 15 -0.32 3.78 3.50
CA GLN A 15 -1.15 4.90 3.04
C GLN A 15 -0.35 6.15 2.66
N LYS A 16 0.82 6.34 3.28
CA LYS A 16 1.72 7.48 3.02
C LYS A 16 2.67 7.21 1.85
N ILE A 17 2.78 5.97 1.39
CA ILE A 17 3.59 5.62 0.23
C ILE A 17 3.04 6.38 -0.97
N ASN A 18 3.92 7.12 -1.63
CA ASN A 18 3.62 7.77 -2.89
C ASN A 18 3.72 6.70 -3.99
N PHE A 19 2.60 6.39 -4.65
CA PHE A 19 2.53 5.28 -5.60
C PHE A 19 3.39 5.49 -6.84
N ASP A 20 3.82 6.72 -7.11
CA ASP A 20 4.81 7.04 -8.12
C ASP A 20 6.17 6.36 -7.83
N GLU A 21 6.52 6.17 -6.55
CA GLU A 21 7.73 5.48 -6.07
C GLU A 21 7.48 4.01 -5.71
N SER A 22 6.24 3.51 -5.87
CA SER A 22 5.90 2.13 -5.50
C SER A 22 6.65 1.08 -6.33
N TYR A 23 7.09 1.44 -7.53
CA TYR A 23 7.89 0.57 -8.38
C TYR A 23 9.29 0.33 -7.80
N ASP A 24 9.96 1.36 -7.27
CA ASP A 24 11.25 1.24 -6.58
C ASP A 24 11.13 0.42 -5.30
N ILE A 25 10.03 0.57 -4.57
CA ILE A 25 9.78 -0.20 -3.33
C ILE A 25 9.59 -1.69 -3.65
N ILE A 26 8.79 -2.03 -4.66
CA ILE A 26 8.62 -3.42 -5.10
C ILE A 26 9.92 -3.98 -5.67
N ALA A 27 10.70 -3.17 -6.38
CA ALA A 27 12.00 -3.56 -6.95
C ALA A 27 13.08 -3.77 -5.87
N SER A 28 12.94 -3.14 -4.71
CA SER A 28 13.86 -3.32 -3.56
C SER A 28 13.60 -4.58 -2.73
N ALA A 29 12.53 -5.33 -3.04
CA ALA A 29 12.19 -6.56 -2.32
C ALA A 29 13.32 -7.59 -2.43
N GLN A 30 13.70 -8.18 -1.29
CA GLN A 30 14.81 -9.14 -1.23
C GLN A 30 14.36 -10.56 -1.58
N SER A 31 13.05 -10.80 -1.65
CA SER A 31 12.48 -12.11 -1.94
C SER A 31 11.18 -11.99 -2.73
N GLN A 32 10.86 -13.05 -3.46
CA GLN A 32 9.66 -13.10 -4.30
C GLN A 32 8.36 -12.98 -3.48
N ASP A 33 8.30 -13.60 -2.30
CA ASP A 33 7.21 -13.43 -1.33
C ASP A 33 7.04 -11.97 -0.87
N GLU A 34 8.15 -11.27 -0.63
CA GLU A 34 8.12 -9.88 -0.21
C GLU A 34 7.66 -8.96 -1.34
N ALA A 35 8.10 -9.23 -2.58
CA ALA A 35 7.65 -8.52 -3.77
C ALA A 35 6.14 -8.72 -4.02
N ASP A 36 5.63 -9.94 -3.79
CA ASP A 36 4.20 -10.26 -3.93
C ASP A 36 3.37 -9.55 -2.85
N PHE A 37 3.85 -9.56 -1.60
CA PHE A 37 3.25 -8.80 -0.50
C PHE A 37 3.21 -7.30 -0.80
N PHE A 38 4.30 -6.72 -1.31
CA PHE A 38 4.34 -5.30 -1.69
C PHE A 38 3.38 -5.00 -2.83
N ARG A 39 3.24 -5.87 -3.84
CA ARG A 39 2.23 -5.72 -4.89
C ARG A 39 0.81 -5.72 -4.34
N LEU A 40 0.47 -6.69 -3.49
CA LEU A 40 -0.86 -6.80 -2.89
C LEU A 40 -1.20 -5.60 -2.01
N ALA A 41 -0.26 -5.16 -1.18
CA ALA A 41 -0.42 -3.97 -0.35
C ALA A 41 -0.62 -2.72 -1.21
N THR A 42 0.18 -2.58 -2.27
CA THR A 42 0.14 -1.43 -3.18
C THR A 42 -1.21 -1.39 -3.92
N ASP A 43 -1.66 -2.52 -4.46
CA ASP A 43 -2.94 -2.64 -5.17
C ASP A 43 -4.14 -2.33 -4.27
N LEU A 44 -4.11 -2.79 -3.01
CA LEU A 44 -5.17 -2.53 -2.04
C LEU A 44 -5.31 -1.04 -1.72
N ILE A 45 -4.19 -0.34 -1.52
CA ILE A 45 -4.23 1.12 -1.26
C ILE A 45 -4.60 1.90 -2.53
N LEU A 46 -4.14 1.48 -3.72
CA LEU A 46 -4.54 2.06 -5.01
C LEU A 46 -6.06 1.96 -5.21
N LYS A 47 -6.65 0.80 -4.96
CA LYS A 47 -8.10 0.60 -5.01
C LYS A 47 -8.85 1.47 -4.01
N GLN A 48 -8.34 1.63 -2.79
CA GLN A 48 -8.92 2.56 -1.82
C GLN A 48 -8.84 4.02 -2.27
N LYS A 49 -7.69 4.46 -2.81
CA LYS A 49 -7.52 5.81 -3.36
C LYS A 49 -8.44 6.03 -4.55
N GLN A 50 -8.53 5.09 -5.49
CA GLN A 50 -9.45 5.18 -6.63
C GLN A 50 -10.90 5.25 -6.16
N LYS A 51 -11.30 4.43 -5.18
CA LYS A 51 -12.66 4.48 -4.63
C LYS A 51 -12.95 5.86 -4.01
N LYS A 52 -12.03 6.42 -3.23
CA LYS A 52 -12.14 7.78 -2.70
C LYS A 52 -12.23 8.83 -3.79
N VAL A 53 -11.35 8.78 -4.79
CA VAL A 53 -11.35 9.73 -5.93
C VAL A 53 -12.64 9.63 -6.74
N VAL A 54 -13.23 8.44 -6.88
CA VAL A 54 -14.54 8.24 -7.53
C VAL A 54 -15.69 8.75 -6.66
N GLU A 55 -15.60 8.60 -5.34
CA GLU A 55 -16.58 9.19 -4.40
C GLU A 55 -16.46 10.73 -4.38
N GLU A 56 -15.26 11.28 -4.47
CA GLU A 56 -15.00 12.74 -4.48
C GLU A 56 -15.27 13.40 -5.85
N ASN A 57 -14.98 12.75 -6.99
CA ASN A 57 -15.32 13.25 -8.33
C ASN A 57 -16.77 13.00 -8.75
N ARG A 58 -17.57 12.35 -7.90
CA ARG A 58 -19.01 12.19 -8.12
C ARG A 58 -19.84 13.40 -7.69
N PHE A 59 -19.20 14.52 -7.38
CA PHE A 59 -19.83 15.81 -7.07
C PHE A 59 -19.34 16.92 -8.01
#